data_AF-A0A535LGB4-F1
#
_entry.id   AF-A0A535LGB4-F1
#
_cell.length_a   1.000
_cell.length_b   1.000
_cell.length_c   1.000
_cell.angle_alpha   90.00
_cell.angle_beta   90.00
_cell.angle_gamma   90.00
#
_symmetry.space_group_name_H-M   'P 1'
#
loop_
_entity.id
_entity.type
_entity.pdbx_description
1 polymer ?
#
loop_
_entity_poly.entity_id
_entity_poly.type
_entity_poly.pdbx_seq_one_letter_code
_entity_poly.pdbx_strand_id
1 'polypeptide(L)'
;AKNIFMIMLQDFMDPWTFNQKNLMKCCKEILLPDGKQIPFCAYNNVGYREQARLQLQARERERNQARRMGVPYTPEPLTFSFTQK
;
A
#
# COMPACT_ATOMS: atom_id res chain seq x y z
N ALA A 1 -12.09 -3.33 36.52
CA ALA A 1 -11.62 -3.29 35.12
C ALA A 1 -10.09 -3.38 35.05
N LYS A 2 -9.47 -4.47 35.54
CA LYS A 2 -8.00 -4.56 35.58
C LYS A 2 -7.35 -5.02 34.29
N ASN A 3 -8.07 -5.71 33.39
CA ASN A 3 -7.61 -6.06 32.06
C ASN A 3 -8.81 -6.03 31.09
N ILE A 4 -8.79 -5.14 30.10
CA ILE A 4 -9.76 -5.13 28.99
C ILE A 4 -9.01 -5.48 27.72
N PHE A 5 -9.52 -6.45 26.96
CA PHE A 5 -9.04 -6.82 25.64
C PHE A 5 -10.18 -6.63 24.65
N MET A 6 -9.93 -5.86 23.59
CA MET A 6 -10.94 -5.51 22.58
C MET A 6 -10.46 -5.95 21.21
N ILE A 7 -11.31 -6.66 20.48
CA ILE A 7 -11.09 -7.03 19.09
C ILE A 7 -12.00 -6.14 18.23
N MET A 8 -11.41 -5.46 17.24
CA MET A 8 -12.18 -4.75 16.22
C MET A 8 -12.13 -5.53 14.91
N LEU A 9 -13.30 -5.74 14.31
CA LEU A 9 -13.43 -6.27 12.97
C LEU A 9 -13.87 -5.13 12.05
N GLN A 10 -13.26 -5.05 10.88
CA GLN A 10 -13.66 -4.10 9.85
C GLN A 10 -13.64 -4.80 8.51
N ASP A 11 -14.71 -4.59 7.75
CA ASP A 11 -14.81 -5.01 6.37
C ASP A 11 -14.02 -4.06 5.48
N PHE A 12 -13.22 -4.63 4.58
CA PHE A 12 -12.55 -3.88 3.53
C PHE A 12 -13.22 -4.21 2.20
N MET A 13 -13.34 -3.21 1.34
CA MET A 13 -13.88 -3.39 -0.01
C MET A 13 -12.92 -4.18 -0.88
N ASP A 14 -13.49 -5.02 -1.74
CA ASP A 14 -12.81 -5.78 -2.79
C ASP A 14 -13.23 -5.26 -4.18
N PRO A 15 -12.69 -5.78 -5.29
CA PRO A 15 -13.02 -5.30 -6.64
C PRO A 15 -14.50 -5.45 -7.04
N TRP A 16 -15.24 -6.38 -6.44
CA TRP A 16 -16.66 -6.66 -6.73
C TRP A 16 -17.60 -5.89 -5.81
N THR A 17 -17.15 -5.50 -4.61
CA THR A 17 -17.93 -4.74 -3.62
C THR A 17 -17.53 -3.26 -3.52
N PHE A 18 -16.68 -2.80 -4.43
CA PHE A 18 -16.08 -1.46 -4.39
C PHE A 18 -17.12 -0.34 -4.52
N ASN A 19 -17.20 0.53 -3.52
CA ASN A 19 -18.11 1.68 -3.51
C ASN A 19 -17.37 2.99 -3.21
N GLN A 20 -17.37 3.91 -4.17
CA GLN A 20 -16.66 5.18 -4.05
C GLN A 20 -17.17 6.06 -2.90
N LYS A 21 -18.48 6.08 -2.60
CA LYS A 21 -19.02 6.91 -1.52
C LYS A 21 -18.55 6.41 -0.15
N ASN A 22 -18.50 5.10 0.03
CA ASN A 22 -17.98 4.48 1.26
C ASN A 22 -16.46 4.66 1.37
N LEU A 23 -15.75 4.59 0.23
CA LEU A 23 -14.31 4.83 0.16
C LEU A 23 -13.91 6.21 0.67
N MET A 24 -14.67 7.25 0.33
CA MET A 24 -14.41 8.62 0.80
C MET A 24 -14.60 8.80 2.32
N LYS A 25 -15.22 7.83 2.99
CA LYS A 25 -15.40 7.82 4.46
C LYS A 25 -14.41 6.87 5.16
N CYS A 26 -13.50 6.24 4.42
CA CYS A 26 -12.51 5.34 4.99
C CYS A 26 -11.55 6.13 5.89
N CYS A 27 -11.21 5.57 7.06
CA CYS A 27 -10.28 6.14 8.04
C CYS A 27 -8.94 5.39 8.12
N LYS A 28 -8.69 4.53 7.13
CA LYS A 28 -7.47 3.72 7.02
C LYS A 28 -6.83 4.10 5.71
N GLU A 29 -5.80 4.93 5.76
CA GLU A 29 -5.09 5.41 4.58
C GLU A 29 -3.69 4.80 4.46
N ILE A 30 -3.18 4.82 3.23
CA ILE A 30 -1.78 4.58 2.92
C ILE A 30 -1.17 5.92 2.51
N LEU A 31 -0.06 6.27 3.17
CA LEU A 31 0.74 7.43 2.81
C LEU A 31 1.63 7.06 1.62
N LEU A 32 1.44 7.77 0.51
CA LEU A 32 2.27 7.64 -0.67
C LEU A 32 3.58 8.44 -0.52
N PRO A 33 4.64 8.09 -1.28
CA PRO A 33 5.91 8.81 -1.19
C PRO A 33 5.83 10.29 -1.61
N ASP A 34 4.82 10.69 -2.38
CA ASP A 34 4.54 12.09 -2.72
C ASP A 34 3.75 12.84 -1.64
N GLY A 35 3.50 12.20 -0.49
CA GLY A 35 2.80 12.77 0.66
C GLY A 35 1.28 12.67 0.60
N LYS A 36 0.70 12.12 -0.48
CA LYS A 36 -0.75 11.93 -0.57
C LYS A 36 -1.20 10.78 0.30
N GLN A 37 -2.29 10.99 1.05
CA GLN A 37 -2.98 9.93 1.78
C GLN A 37 -4.10 9.39 0.91
N ILE A 38 -4.09 8.09 0.64
CA ILE A 38 -5.13 7.43 -0.13
C ILE A 38 -5.81 6.34 0.70
N PRO A 39 -7.13 6.15 0.59
CA PRO A 39 -7.81 5.06 1.30
C PRO A 39 -7.17 3.69 1.02
N PHE A 40 -7.08 2.85 2.04
CA PHE A 40 -6.50 1.50 1.96
C PHE A 40 -7.18 0.66 0.87
N CYS A 41 -8.50 0.72 0.80
CA CYS A 41 -9.26 0.03 -0.24
C CYS A 41 -8.96 0.59 -1.64
N ALA A 42 -8.64 1.88 -1.78
CA ALA A 42 -8.22 2.45 -3.07
C ALA A 42 -6.86 1.87 -3.45
N TYR A 43 -5.89 1.89 -2.53
CA TYR A 43 -4.57 1.33 -2.79
C TYR A 43 -4.64 -0.12 -3.26
N ASN A 44 -5.47 -0.94 -2.62
CA ASN A 44 -5.61 -2.36 -2.95
C ASN A 44 -6.36 -2.64 -4.26
N ASN A 45 -7.39 -1.86 -4.59
CA ASN A 45 -8.32 -2.23 -5.66
C ASN A 45 -8.21 -1.38 -6.93
N VAL A 46 -7.60 -0.19 -6.89
CA VAL A 46 -7.50 0.69 -8.08
C VAL A 46 -6.11 0.69 -8.73
N GLY A 47 -5.28 -0.32 -8.45
CA GLY A 47 -4.02 -0.57 -9.17
C GLY A 47 -2.74 -0.04 -8.53
N TYR A 48 -2.81 0.76 -7.46
CA TYR A 48 -1.61 1.19 -6.74
C TYR A 48 -0.80 0.00 -6.22
N ARG A 49 -1.45 -0.96 -5.56
CA ARG A 49 -0.79 -2.14 -5.00
C ARG A 49 -0.05 -2.95 -6.06
N GLU A 50 -0.64 -3.10 -7.25
CA GLU A 50 0.00 -3.84 -8.34
C GLU A 50 1.23 -3.10 -8.87
N GLN A 51 1.14 -1.79 -9.08
CA GLN A 51 2.29 -0.98 -9.48
C GLN A 51 3.42 -1.00 -8.44
N ALA A 52 3.08 -0.90 -7.15
CA ALA A 52 4.03 -1.02 -6.06
C ALA A 52 4.70 -2.40 -6.04
N ARG A 53 3.90 -3.47 -6.18
CA ARG A 53 4.40 -4.86 -6.19
C ARG A 53 5.41 -5.07 -7.33
N LEU A 54 5.11 -4.60 -8.53
CA LEU A 54 6.02 -4.73 -9.68
C LEU A 54 7.36 -4.03 -9.43
N GLN A 55 7.33 -2.79 -8.91
CA GLN A 55 8.55 -2.04 -8.58
C GLN A 55 9.37 -2.71 -7.46
N LEU A 56 8.70 -3.21 -6.41
CA LEU A 56 9.37 -3.89 -5.30
C LEU A 56 9.99 -5.22 -5.74
N GLN A 57 9.30 -5.97 -6.60
CA GLN A 57 9.82 -7.22 -7.18
C GLN A 57 11.03 -6.95 -8.09
N ALA A 58 10.98 -5.92 -8.94
CA ALA A 58 12.10 -5.56 -9.81
C ALA A 58 13.38 -5.27 -9.02
N ARG A 59 13.25 -4.70 -7.82
CA ARG A 59 14.35 -4.31 -6.92
C ARG A 59 14.83 -5.42 -5.98
N GLU A 60 14.18 -6.57 -5.97
CA GLU A 60 14.46 -7.64 -5.01
C GLU A 60 15.88 -8.20 -5.17
N ARG A 61 16.36 -8.31 -6.42
CA ARG A 61 17.72 -8.80 -6.70
C ARG A 61 18.79 -7.90 -6.12
N GLU A 62 18.69 -6.59 -6.36
CA GLU A 62 19.65 -5.59 -5.88
C GLU A 62 19.67 -5.54 -4.34
N ARG A 63 18.49 -5.53 -3.72
CA ARG A 63 18.35 -5.63 -2.26
C ARG A 63 19.04 -6.88 -1.69
N ASN A 64 18.86 -8.02 -2.34
CA ASN A 64 19.46 -9.28 -1.92
C ASN A 64 21.00 -9.28 -2.09
N GLN A 65 21.51 -8.64 -3.14
CA GLN A 65 22.96 -8.46 -3.34
C GLN A 65 23.56 -7.54 -2.27
N ALA A 66 22.94 -6.39 -2.01
CA ALA A 66 23.40 -5.47 -0.97
C ALA A 66 23.46 -6.15 0.41
N ARG A 67 22.43 -6.93 0.76
CA ARG A 67 22.40 -7.74 1.99
C ARG A 67 23.55 -8.74 2.07
N ARG A 68 23.88 -9.43 0.97
CA ARG A 68 25.00 -10.39 0.91
C ARG A 68 26.36 -9.71 1.06
N MET A 69 26.51 -8.51 0.52
CA MET A 69 27.75 -7.73 0.59
C MET A 69 27.88 -6.94 1.90
N GLY A 70 26.85 -6.92 2.74
CA GLY A 70 26.85 -6.15 3.99
C GLY A 70 26.82 -4.63 3.77
N VAL A 71 26.37 -4.16 2.61
CA VAL A 71 26.30 -2.73 2.29
C VAL A 71 24.87 -2.19 2.52
N PRO A 72 24.72 -0.92 2.94
CA PRO A 72 23.42 -0.28 3.03
C PRO A 72 22.70 -0.25 1.68
N TYR A 73 21.40 -0.53 1.68
CA TYR A 73 20.53 -0.42 0.50
C TYR A 73 19.49 0.67 0.73
N THR A 74 19.59 1.76 -0.03
CA THR A 74 18.64 2.87 0.00
C THR A 74 17.73 2.75 -1.23
N PRO A 75 16.47 2.30 -1.09
CA PRO A 75 15.57 2.20 -2.22
C PRO A 75 15.09 3.59 -2.64
N GLU A 76 14.99 3.79 -3.96
CA GLU A 76 14.27 4.94 -4.51
C GLU A 76 12.79 4.94 -4.08
N PRO A 77 12.14 6.11 -4.01
CA PRO A 77 10.69 6.17 -3.80
C PRO A 77 9.91 5.35 -4.85
N LEU A 78 8.73 4.86 -4.47
CA LEU A 78 7.79 4.26 -5.42
C LEU A 78 7.13 5.35 -6.24
N THR A 79 6.92 5.08 -7.53
CA THR A 79 6.21 5.98 -8.44
C THR A 79 4.90 5.35 -8.88
N PHE A 80 3.89 6.17 -9.15
CA PHE A 80 2.59 5.69 -9.60
C PHE A 80 2.16 6.48 -10.82
N SER A 81 1.67 5.78 -11.85
CA SER A 81 1.19 6.39 -13.09
C SER A 81 -0.11 5.73 -13.52
N PHE A 82 -1.12 6.55 -13.83
CA PHE A 82 -2.43 6.09 -14.29
C PHE A 82 -2.73 6.79 -15.61
N THR A 83 -2.93 6.02 -16.67
CA THR A 83 -3.40 6.57 -17.94
C THR A 83 -4.86 6.98 -17.78
N GLN A 84 -5.18 8.27 -17.98
CA GLN A 84 -6.56 8.68 -18.18
C GLN A 84 -7.02 8.13 -19.53
N LYS A 85 -8.06 7.29 -19.50
CA LYS A 85 -8.84 6.97 -20.70
C LYS A 85 -9.88 8.05 -20.94
#